data_AF-E6WLK1-F1
#
_entry.id   AF-E6WLK1-F1
#
_cell.length_a   1.000
_cell.length_b   1.000
_cell.length_c   1.000
_cell.angle_alpha   90.00
_cell.angle_beta   90.00
_cell.angle_gamma   90.00
#
_symmetry.space_group_name_H-M   'P 1'
#
loop_
_entity.id
_entity.type
_entity.pdbx_description
1 polymer ?
#
loop_
_entity_poly.entity_id
_entity_poly.type
_entity_poly.pdbx_seq_one_letter_code
_entity_poly.pdbx_strand_id
1 'polypeptide(L)'
;MIYTSLFILVTIAILTFLYSMLTGKVGIFFTQWVVYLVWFFCVPAFLQYSAHQFPWPNYPKDNEINEVNTMSIVFTLFLFIGYSLCFKKTSEKSTSGYRYSVTTMTNVLAIIMLLPAVVFIQITGVGSFFSGRSSLGEMVYADSFMPMLYALSKFVAFGVLVVYLSLWKTKTKDFKYASGATIVLMMSVVVNFIINNPLSSPRFHFLSMTIALVILAGFMNSKKSFVILFFASPILLFILFPAIKHIGDSSQDFKTYDTASYIVQGVDFDSFQQLVNILRYVQDKGYSYGMNFIAGVCFFIPRFIWESKPSNLGILAADHQGYFYTNLSAPLVGELYYAGNFIFIILGAVILGGLTGKADSLLRNRAISSMYLTGLWISSFAFIVFRGSFGSVAPPITLGLCSSLILFASTRKIPKS
;
A
#
# COMPACT_ATOMS: atom_id res chain seq x y z
N MET A 1 -20.03 -4.24 -25.63
CA MET A 1 -18.62 -4.66 -25.50
C MET A 1 -18.00 -4.27 -24.16
N ILE A 2 -18.18 -3.04 -23.67
CA ILE A 2 -17.61 -2.56 -22.38
C ILE A 2 -18.08 -3.38 -21.16
N TYR A 3 -19.40 -3.54 -21.00
CA TYR A 3 -19.93 -4.37 -19.92
C TYR A 3 -19.40 -5.80 -19.97
N THR A 4 -19.21 -6.33 -21.17
CA THR A 4 -18.63 -7.65 -21.41
C THR A 4 -17.17 -7.71 -20.96
N SER A 5 -16.34 -6.71 -21.32
CA SER A 5 -14.92 -6.70 -20.95
C SER A 5 -14.71 -6.51 -19.44
N LEU A 6 -15.50 -5.66 -18.79
CA LEU A 6 -15.53 -5.54 -17.32
C LEU A 6 -15.98 -6.84 -16.65
N PHE A 7 -17.05 -7.47 -17.16
CA PHE A 7 -17.56 -8.72 -16.62
C PHE A 7 -16.52 -9.86 -16.73
N ILE A 8 -15.82 -9.96 -17.86
CA ILE A 8 -14.73 -10.93 -18.06
C ILE A 8 -13.61 -10.68 -17.04
N LEU A 9 -13.18 -9.43 -16.86
CA LEU A 9 -12.13 -9.07 -15.90
C LEU A 9 -12.51 -9.47 -14.47
N VAL A 10 -13.72 -9.13 -14.02
CA VAL A 10 -14.22 -9.52 -12.69
C VAL A 10 -14.33 -11.04 -12.56
N THR A 11 -14.83 -11.72 -13.58
CA THR A 11 -14.96 -13.18 -13.59
C THR A 11 -13.61 -13.86 -13.46
N ILE A 12 -12.59 -13.42 -14.21
CA ILE A 12 -11.22 -13.95 -14.11
C ILE A 12 -10.64 -13.72 -12.72
N ALA A 13 -10.82 -12.52 -12.14
CA ALA A 13 -10.36 -12.21 -10.79
C ALA A 13 -10.99 -13.11 -9.73
N ILE A 14 -12.31 -13.34 -9.83
CA ILE A 14 -13.04 -14.22 -8.91
C ILE A 14 -12.63 -15.69 -9.11
N LEU A 15 -12.53 -16.17 -10.34
CA LEU A 15 -12.14 -17.56 -10.62
C LEU A 15 -10.72 -17.86 -10.12
N THR A 16 -9.76 -16.97 -10.35
CA THR A 16 -8.39 -17.12 -9.83
C THR A 16 -8.37 -17.09 -8.30
N PHE A 17 -9.16 -16.21 -7.67
CA PHE A 17 -9.32 -16.16 -6.22
C PHE A 17 -9.91 -17.46 -5.64
N LEU A 18 -11.00 -17.96 -6.24
CA LEU A 18 -11.64 -19.21 -5.85
C LEU A 18 -10.69 -20.40 -6.03
N TYR A 19 -9.98 -20.47 -7.16
CA TYR A 19 -8.97 -21.51 -7.39
C TYR A 19 -7.86 -21.47 -6.33
N SER A 20 -7.33 -20.28 -6.01
CA SER A 20 -6.35 -20.09 -4.92
C SER A 20 -6.90 -20.53 -3.56
N MET A 21 -8.17 -20.26 -3.28
CA MET A 21 -8.84 -20.70 -2.05
C MET A 21 -8.99 -22.21 -1.99
N LEU A 22 -9.47 -22.84 -3.07
CA LEU A 22 -9.68 -24.29 -3.16
C LEU A 22 -8.35 -25.03 -3.04
N THR A 23 -7.34 -24.60 -3.80
CA THR A 23 -6.00 -25.17 -3.73
C THR A 23 -5.27 -24.81 -2.43
N GLY A 24 -5.75 -23.86 -1.63
CA GLY A 24 -5.08 -23.39 -0.41
C GLY A 24 -3.81 -22.57 -0.67
N LYS A 25 -3.59 -22.17 -1.92
CA LYS A 25 -2.53 -21.25 -2.35
C LYS A 25 -3.06 -19.82 -2.32
N VAL A 26 -3.42 -19.33 -1.15
CA VAL A 26 -3.97 -17.98 -0.97
C VAL A 26 -3.31 -17.27 0.20
N GLY A 27 -3.09 -15.98 0.02
CA GLY A 27 -2.39 -15.11 0.94
C GLY A 27 -2.97 -13.70 0.87
N ILE A 28 -2.45 -12.83 1.73
CA ILE A 28 -3.03 -11.51 1.94
C ILE A 28 -2.76 -10.59 0.74
N PHE A 29 -1.60 -10.72 0.08
CA PHE A 29 -1.27 -9.90 -1.08
C PHE A 29 -2.24 -10.15 -2.24
N PHE A 30 -2.42 -11.42 -2.62
CA PHE A 30 -3.32 -11.78 -3.72
C PHE A 30 -4.78 -11.44 -3.39
N THR A 31 -5.19 -11.61 -2.12
CA THR A 31 -6.53 -11.19 -1.68
C THR A 31 -6.74 -9.68 -1.85
N GLN A 32 -5.74 -8.86 -1.51
CA GLN A 32 -5.82 -7.41 -1.72
C GLN A 32 -5.86 -7.03 -3.20
N TRP A 33 -5.16 -7.75 -4.09
CA TRP A 33 -5.28 -7.53 -5.53
C TRP A 33 -6.72 -7.72 -6.00
N VAL A 34 -7.34 -8.83 -5.61
CA VAL A 34 -8.72 -9.13 -5.98
C VAL A 34 -9.70 -8.12 -5.38
N VAL A 35 -9.48 -7.69 -4.13
CA VAL A 35 -10.29 -6.63 -3.50
C VAL A 35 -10.14 -5.30 -4.25
N TYR A 36 -8.91 -4.90 -4.56
CA TYR A 36 -8.65 -3.68 -5.33
C TYR A 36 -9.32 -3.75 -6.71
N LEU A 37 -9.10 -4.84 -7.45
CA LEU A 37 -9.61 -4.98 -8.81
C LEU A 37 -11.13 -5.02 -8.86
N VAL A 38 -11.78 -5.80 -7.99
CA VAL A 38 -13.24 -5.95 -8.01
C VAL A 38 -13.92 -4.71 -7.41
N TRP A 39 -13.59 -4.37 -6.17
CA TRP A 39 -14.34 -3.39 -5.39
C TRP A 39 -13.86 -1.96 -5.57
N PHE A 40 -12.58 -1.75 -5.84
CA PHE A 40 -12.03 -0.40 -5.95
C PHE A 40 -11.88 0.07 -7.42
N PHE A 41 -11.72 -0.87 -8.36
CA PHE A 41 -11.49 -0.57 -9.76
C PHE A 41 -12.74 -0.85 -10.62
N CYS A 42 -13.21 -2.10 -10.70
CA CYS A 42 -14.30 -2.48 -11.62
C CYS A 42 -15.68 -1.97 -11.20
N VAL A 43 -16.05 -2.09 -9.92
CA VAL A 43 -17.38 -1.65 -9.44
C VAL A 43 -17.56 -0.14 -9.61
N PRO A 44 -16.63 0.73 -9.16
CA PRO A 44 -16.74 2.16 -9.43
C PRO A 44 -16.74 2.48 -10.93
N ALA A 45 -15.89 1.84 -11.74
CA ALA A 45 -15.87 2.06 -13.18
C ALA A 45 -17.20 1.71 -13.85
N PHE A 46 -17.85 0.62 -13.44
CA PHE A 46 -19.16 0.24 -13.93
C PHE A 46 -20.24 1.29 -13.59
N LEU A 47 -20.24 1.78 -12.34
CA LEU A 47 -21.19 2.79 -11.89
C LEU A 47 -20.95 4.14 -12.58
N GLN A 48 -19.69 4.57 -12.67
CA GLN A 48 -19.28 5.80 -13.35
C GLN A 48 -19.66 5.79 -14.84
N TYR A 49 -19.38 4.69 -15.53
CA TYR A 49 -19.76 4.52 -16.92
C TYR A 49 -21.29 4.51 -17.10
N SER A 50 -22.01 3.79 -16.24
CA SER A 50 -23.48 3.71 -16.32
C SER A 50 -24.18 5.03 -15.97
N ALA A 51 -23.56 5.85 -15.13
CA ALA A 51 -24.02 7.20 -14.80
C ALA A 51 -23.56 8.26 -15.82
N HIS A 52 -22.80 7.87 -16.86
CA HIS A 52 -22.15 8.78 -17.81
C HIS A 52 -21.33 9.88 -17.14
N GLN A 53 -20.72 9.57 -16.00
CA GLN A 53 -19.99 10.53 -15.18
C GLN A 53 -18.74 9.87 -14.57
N PHE A 54 -17.59 10.47 -14.85
CA PHE A 54 -16.33 10.12 -14.19
C PHE A 54 -15.86 11.26 -13.28
N PRO A 55 -15.01 11.00 -12.26
CA PRO A 55 -14.58 12.01 -11.30
C PRO A 55 -13.79 13.18 -11.91
N TRP A 56 -13.07 12.93 -13.00
CA TRP A 56 -12.24 13.94 -13.67
C TRP A 56 -12.78 14.31 -15.07
N PRO A 57 -12.42 15.49 -15.59
CA PRO A 57 -12.71 15.87 -16.98
C PRO A 57 -12.15 14.87 -18.00
N ASN A 58 -12.63 14.95 -19.25
CA ASN A 58 -12.25 14.10 -20.38
C ASN A 58 -12.73 12.64 -20.26
N TYR A 59 -14.01 12.44 -20.60
CA TYR A 59 -14.69 11.14 -20.56
C TYR A 59 -13.90 10.04 -21.32
N PRO A 60 -13.72 8.84 -20.74
CA PRO A 60 -13.10 7.71 -21.41
C PRO A 60 -13.86 7.24 -22.65
N LYS A 61 -13.18 7.04 -23.78
CA LYS A 61 -13.75 6.48 -25.00
C LYS A 61 -13.91 4.96 -24.88
N ASP A 62 -14.85 4.40 -25.63
CA ASP A 62 -15.17 2.97 -25.58
C ASP A 62 -13.98 2.04 -25.90
N ASN A 63 -13.13 2.44 -26.86
CA ASN A 63 -11.93 1.71 -27.22
C ASN A 63 -10.89 1.74 -26.09
N GLU A 64 -10.68 2.89 -25.45
CA GLU A 64 -9.75 3.07 -24.32
C GLU A 64 -10.17 2.21 -23.12
N ILE A 65 -11.48 2.16 -22.83
CA ILE A 65 -12.05 1.32 -21.77
C ILE A 65 -11.72 -0.16 -22.01
N ASN A 66 -11.93 -0.64 -23.23
CA ASN A 66 -11.63 -2.04 -23.58
C ASN A 66 -10.13 -2.35 -23.52
N GLU A 67 -9.28 -1.41 -23.92
CA GLU A 67 -7.83 -1.58 -23.86
C GLU A 67 -7.35 -1.66 -22.41
N VAL A 68 -7.80 -0.76 -21.54
CA VAL A 68 -7.50 -0.76 -20.10
C VAL A 68 -7.99 -2.04 -19.40
N ASN A 69 -9.17 -2.54 -19.77
CA ASN A 69 -9.67 -3.83 -19.28
C ASN A 69 -8.77 -4.97 -19.73
N THR A 70 -8.31 -4.97 -20.99
CA THR A 70 -7.41 -5.98 -21.54
C THR A 70 -6.07 -5.99 -20.81
N MET A 71 -5.47 -4.81 -20.57
CA MET A 71 -4.26 -4.67 -19.76
C MET A 71 -4.43 -5.27 -18.36
N SER A 72 -5.55 -4.99 -17.71
CA SER A 72 -5.86 -5.49 -16.36
C SER A 72 -6.12 -7.00 -16.33
N ILE A 73 -6.74 -7.55 -17.38
CA ILE A 73 -6.92 -9.01 -17.54
C ILE A 73 -5.56 -9.70 -17.66
N VAL A 74 -4.72 -9.21 -18.58
CA VAL A 74 -3.37 -9.76 -18.80
C VAL A 74 -2.57 -9.71 -17.50
N PHE A 75 -2.54 -8.56 -16.83
CA PHE A 75 -1.86 -8.43 -15.55
C PHE A 75 -2.38 -9.44 -14.53
N THR A 76 -3.69 -9.60 -14.37
CA THR A 76 -4.30 -10.52 -13.40
C THR A 76 -3.91 -11.97 -13.65
N LEU A 77 -3.96 -12.43 -14.90
CA LEU A 77 -3.60 -13.79 -15.28
C LEU A 77 -2.13 -14.09 -14.99
N PHE A 78 -1.22 -13.23 -15.42
CA PHE A 78 0.21 -13.42 -15.23
C PHE A 78 0.66 -13.23 -13.77
N LEU A 79 -0.01 -12.34 -13.04
CA LEU A 79 0.17 -12.20 -11.59
C LEU A 79 -0.20 -13.50 -10.89
N PHE A 80 -1.35 -14.08 -11.22
CA PHE A 80 -1.82 -15.34 -10.66
C PHE A 80 -0.88 -16.51 -11.01
N ILE A 81 -0.36 -16.58 -12.24
CA ILE A 81 0.63 -17.59 -12.64
C ILE A 81 1.90 -17.46 -11.78
N GLY A 82 2.52 -16.28 -11.75
CA GLY A 82 3.73 -16.04 -10.97
C GLY A 82 3.52 -16.36 -9.48
N TYR A 83 2.39 -15.91 -8.94
CA TYR A 83 1.99 -16.17 -7.56
C TYR A 83 1.86 -17.67 -7.27
N SER A 84 1.13 -18.41 -8.11
CA SER A 84 0.86 -19.83 -7.91
C SER A 84 2.09 -20.72 -8.03
N LEU A 85 3.08 -20.30 -8.84
CA LEU A 85 4.36 -21.00 -9.04
C LEU A 85 5.29 -20.84 -7.82
N CYS A 86 5.39 -19.64 -7.27
CA CYS A 86 6.31 -19.39 -6.14
C CYS A 86 5.66 -19.59 -4.76
N PHE A 87 4.33 -19.65 -4.67
CA PHE A 87 3.64 -19.91 -3.42
C PHE A 87 3.87 -21.36 -2.96
N LYS A 88 4.63 -21.50 -1.87
CA LYS A 88 4.81 -22.79 -1.20
C LYS A 88 3.77 -22.96 -0.10
N LYS A 89 3.03 -24.06 -0.15
CA LYS A 89 2.23 -24.51 0.99
C LYS A 89 3.20 -24.86 2.11
N THR A 90 3.08 -24.20 3.24
CA THR A 90 3.87 -24.53 4.43
C THR A 90 3.61 -25.99 4.81
N SER A 91 4.63 -26.85 4.67
CA SER A 91 4.54 -28.28 5.02
C SER A 91 4.60 -28.49 6.53
N GLU A 92 5.34 -27.66 7.27
CA GLU A 92 5.43 -27.71 8.72
C GLU A 92 5.70 -26.30 9.27
N LYS A 93 5.22 -26.00 10.48
CA LYS A 93 5.62 -24.77 11.20
C LYS A 93 7.12 -24.86 11.45
N SER A 94 7.94 -24.25 10.59
CA SER A 94 9.35 -24.04 10.89
C SER A 94 9.43 -23.19 12.15
N THR A 95 9.73 -23.82 13.27
CA THR A 95 10.16 -23.10 14.46
C THR A 95 11.54 -22.57 14.13
N SER A 96 11.68 -21.23 14.05
CA SER A 96 13.02 -20.66 14.08
C SER A 96 13.73 -21.24 15.30
N GLY A 97 14.85 -21.93 15.09
CA GLY A 97 15.73 -22.45 16.15
C GLY A 97 16.38 -21.35 16.99
N TYR A 98 16.06 -20.08 16.71
CA TYR A 98 16.54 -18.92 17.42
C TYR A 98 15.38 -18.14 18.06
N ARG A 99 15.66 -17.53 19.20
CA ARG A 99 14.91 -16.45 19.85
C ARG A 99 15.68 -15.16 19.61
N TYR A 100 14.97 -14.04 19.66
CA TYR A 100 15.56 -12.71 19.52
C TYR A 100 15.31 -11.93 20.80
N SER A 101 16.35 -11.31 21.33
CA SER A 101 16.27 -10.44 22.51
C SER A 101 16.67 -9.01 22.15
N VAL A 102 15.96 -8.05 22.76
CA VAL A 102 16.23 -6.62 22.61
C VAL A 102 17.47 -6.27 23.44
N THR A 103 18.47 -5.64 22.81
CA THR A 103 19.68 -5.17 23.48
C THR A 103 19.58 -3.68 23.81
N THR A 104 20.51 -3.16 24.62
CA THR A 104 20.64 -1.70 24.84
C THR A 104 20.89 -0.96 23.53
N MET A 105 21.71 -1.52 22.64
CA MET A 105 21.96 -0.96 21.31
C MET A 105 20.68 -0.89 20.48
N THR A 106 19.84 -1.93 20.51
CA THR A 106 18.53 -1.92 19.84
C THR A 106 17.64 -0.78 20.35
N ASN A 107 17.59 -0.57 21.67
CA ASN A 107 16.82 0.53 22.25
C ASN A 107 17.37 1.91 21.85
N VAL A 108 18.69 2.10 21.88
CA VAL A 108 19.33 3.36 21.46
C VAL A 108 19.04 3.65 19.98
N LEU A 109 19.19 2.64 19.11
CA LEU A 109 18.88 2.79 17.68
C LEU A 109 17.39 3.11 17.45
N ALA A 110 16.48 2.47 18.19
CA ALA A 110 15.06 2.77 18.11
C ALA A 110 14.75 4.22 18.50
N ILE A 111 15.36 4.72 19.58
CA ILE A 111 15.18 6.11 20.02
C ILE A 111 15.70 7.09 18.94
N ILE A 112 16.87 6.83 18.38
CA ILE A 112 17.42 7.63 17.27
C ILE A 112 16.47 7.63 16.06
N MET A 113 15.93 6.46 15.70
CA MET A 113 14.97 6.32 14.61
C MET A 113 13.64 7.03 14.86
N LEU A 114 13.26 7.30 16.12
CA LEU A 114 12.06 8.07 16.47
C LEU A 114 12.28 9.59 16.46
N LEU A 115 13.53 10.07 16.44
CA LEU A 115 13.84 11.51 16.45
C LEU A 115 13.17 12.30 15.30
N PRO A 116 13.16 11.84 14.04
CA PRO A 116 12.46 12.55 12.97
C PRO A 116 10.98 12.80 13.29
N ALA A 117 10.31 11.81 13.89
CA ALA A 117 8.91 11.95 14.29
C ALA A 117 8.73 12.98 15.41
N VAL A 118 9.64 13.04 16.38
CA VAL A 118 9.61 14.06 17.44
C VAL A 118 9.81 15.46 16.85
N VAL A 119 10.80 15.63 15.97
CA VAL A 119 11.04 16.91 15.28
C VAL A 119 9.83 17.32 14.45
N PHE A 120 9.23 16.38 13.72
CA PHE A 120 8.04 16.66 12.91
C PHE A 120 6.84 17.08 13.78
N ILE A 121 6.63 16.43 14.94
CA ILE A 121 5.59 16.83 15.90
C ILE A 121 5.88 18.23 16.48
N GLN A 122 7.13 18.56 16.77
CA GLN A 122 7.50 19.88 17.30
C GLN A 122 7.23 21.01 16.30
N ILE A 123 7.55 20.78 15.03
CA ILE A 123 7.33 21.77 13.96
C ILE A 123 5.84 21.97 13.68
N THR A 124 5.09 20.87 13.56
CA THR A 124 3.68 20.93 13.15
C THR A 124 2.73 21.17 14.32
N GLY A 125 3.15 20.89 15.55
CA GLY A 125 2.30 20.90 16.73
C GLY A 125 1.41 19.66 16.84
N VAL A 126 1.21 19.15 18.05
CA VAL A 126 0.40 17.95 18.31
C VAL A 126 -1.05 18.14 17.83
N GLY A 127 -1.62 19.33 18.05
CA GLY A 127 -3.00 19.65 17.66
C GLY A 127 -3.26 19.48 16.16
N SER A 128 -2.26 19.72 15.31
CA SER A 128 -2.39 19.59 13.86
C SER A 128 -2.70 18.17 13.40
N PHE A 129 -2.28 17.15 14.16
CA PHE A 129 -2.61 15.75 13.87
C PHE A 129 -4.07 15.37 14.16
N PHE A 130 -4.79 16.24 14.87
CA PHE A 130 -6.19 16.06 15.26
C PHE A 130 -7.13 17.10 14.61
N SER A 131 -6.61 18.13 13.94
CA SER A 131 -7.39 19.20 13.32
C SER A 131 -7.86 18.93 11.88
N GLY A 132 -7.55 17.74 11.33
CA GLY A 132 -7.94 17.33 9.97
C GLY A 132 -6.76 17.26 8.99
N ARG A 133 -6.95 16.57 7.86
CA ARG A 133 -5.88 16.32 6.87
C ARG A 133 -5.50 17.57 6.06
N SER A 134 -6.46 18.43 5.75
CA SER A 134 -6.25 19.62 4.91
C SER A 134 -5.21 20.57 5.52
N SER A 135 -5.34 20.88 6.81
CA SER A 135 -4.41 21.77 7.54
C SER A 135 -2.98 21.24 7.58
N LEU A 136 -2.81 19.93 7.77
CA LEU A 136 -1.48 19.29 7.71
C LEU A 136 -0.93 19.19 6.30
N GLY A 137 -1.80 18.99 5.30
CA GLY A 137 -1.40 18.95 3.89
C GLY A 137 -0.77 20.26 3.45
N GLU A 138 -1.40 21.39 3.75
CA GLU A 138 -0.89 22.72 3.42
C GLU A 138 0.50 22.97 4.02
N MET A 139 0.69 22.66 5.31
CA MET A 139 2.00 22.77 5.95
C MET A 139 3.06 21.84 5.33
N VAL A 140 2.68 20.60 4.99
CA VAL A 140 3.61 19.63 4.43
C VAL A 140 4.03 20.01 3.01
N TYR A 141 3.15 20.61 2.22
CA TYR A 141 3.44 20.99 0.83
C TYR A 141 3.92 22.45 0.67
N ALA A 142 4.01 23.22 1.76
CA ALA A 142 4.55 24.58 1.74
C ALA A 142 6.05 24.64 1.44
N ASP A 143 6.80 23.61 1.85
CA ASP A 143 8.26 23.54 1.71
C ASP A 143 8.73 22.25 1.04
N SER A 144 9.90 22.29 0.40
CA SER A 144 10.50 21.11 -0.24
C SER A 144 11.03 20.06 0.75
N PHE A 145 11.32 20.46 1.99
CA PHE A 145 11.85 19.58 3.04
C PHE A 145 10.76 18.80 3.80
N MET A 146 9.60 19.42 4.03
CA MET A 146 8.53 18.85 4.87
C MET A 146 7.96 17.51 4.36
N PRO A 147 7.77 17.26 3.05
CA PRO A 147 7.31 15.97 2.56
C PRO A 147 8.28 14.83 2.86
N MET A 148 9.58 15.11 2.82
CA MET A 148 10.62 14.15 3.17
C MET A 148 10.59 13.83 4.66
N LEU A 149 10.53 14.86 5.51
CA LEU A 149 10.42 14.69 6.96
C LEU A 149 9.14 13.95 7.35
N TYR A 150 8.01 14.26 6.69
CA TYR A 150 6.73 13.57 6.87
C TYR A 150 6.85 12.07 6.57
N ALA A 151 7.41 11.71 5.40
CA ALA A 151 7.59 10.32 5.00
C ALA A 151 8.52 9.56 5.95
N LEU A 152 9.66 10.17 6.29
CA LEU A 152 10.64 9.59 7.22
C LEU A 152 9.99 9.35 8.60
N SER A 153 9.33 10.36 9.16
CA SER A 153 8.69 10.30 10.47
C SER A 153 7.68 9.17 10.58
N LYS A 154 6.71 9.13 9.66
CA LYS A 154 5.59 8.19 9.73
C LYS A 154 6.01 6.75 9.51
N PHE A 155 6.83 6.50 8.49
CA PHE A 155 7.17 5.13 8.10
C PHE A 155 8.29 4.52 8.93
N VAL A 156 9.29 5.31 9.36
CA VAL A 156 10.34 4.82 10.25
C VAL A 156 9.78 4.52 11.64
N ALA A 157 8.95 5.42 12.20
CA ALA A 157 8.31 5.16 13.49
C ALA A 157 7.42 3.92 13.44
N PHE A 158 6.70 3.70 12.33
CA PHE A 158 5.92 2.48 12.15
C PHE A 158 6.81 1.24 12.03
N GLY A 159 7.95 1.34 11.34
CA GLY A 159 8.92 0.25 11.24
C GLY A 159 9.54 -0.14 12.58
N VAL A 160 9.78 0.83 13.47
CA VAL A 160 10.17 0.58 14.86
C VAL A 160 9.07 -0.18 15.60
N LEU A 161 7.83 0.31 15.53
CA LEU A 161 6.67 -0.32 16.20
C LEU A 161 6.47 -1.78 15.74
N VAL A 162 6.55 -2.04 14.44
CA VAL A 162 6.42 -3.38 13.85
C VAL A 162 7.43 -4.36 14.45
N VAL A 163 8.70 -3.96 14.59
CA VAL A 163 9.74 -4.82 15.18
C VAL A 163 9.47 -5.09 16.65
N TYR A 164 9.18 -4.06 17.45
CA TYR A 164 8.91 -4.24 18.88
C TYR A 164 7.67 -5.10 19.13
N LEU A 165 6.57 -4.90 18.39
CA LEU A 165 5.37 -5.73 18.48
C LEU A 165 5.64 -7.18 18.07
N SER A 166 6.43 -7.39 17.01
CA SER A 166 6.84 -8.72 16.57
C SER A 166 7.62 -9.44 17.68
N LEU A 167 8.63 -8.79 18.26
CA LEU A 167 9.43 -9.33 19.36
C LEU A 167 8.60 -9.59 20.62
N TRP A 168 7.70 -8.66 20.97
CA TRP A 168 6.79 -8.78 22.11
C TRP A 168 5.86 -9.99 21.97
N LYS A 169 5.35 -10.27 20.77
CA LYS A 169 4.51 -11.44 20.51
C LYS A 169 5.26 -12.76 20.69
N THR A 170 6.56 -12.79 20.38
CA THR A 170 7.40 -13.98 20.53
C THR A 170 8.05 -14.14 21.90
N LYS A 171 7.72 -13.28 22.87
CA LYS A 171 8.23 -13.44 24.24
C LYS A 171 7.69 -14.74 24.85
N THR A 172 8.57 -15.53 25.46
CA THR A 172 8.18 -16.66 26.31
C THR A 172 7.85 -16.15 27.71
N LYS A 173 6.96 -16.85 28.45
CA LYS A 173 6.58 -16.48 29.82
C LYS A 173 7.78 -16.33 30.77
N ASP A 174 8.85 -17.09 30.52
CA ASP A 174 10.05 -17.13 31.37
C ASP A 174 11.06 -16.01 31.09
N PHE A 175 10.86 -15.21 30.04
CA PHE A 175 11.80 -14.16 29.65
C PHE A 175 11.20 -12.78 29.88
N LYS A 176 11.73 -12.05 30.87
CA LYS A 176 11.31 -10.67 31.14
C LYS A 176 11.70 -9.79 29.95
N TYR A 177 10.69 -9.19 29.30
CA TYR A 177 10.92 -8.07 28.40
C TYR A 177 11.55 -6.96 29.24
N ALA A 178 12.80 -6.59 28.93
CA ALA A 178 13.54 -5.62 29.74
C ALA A 178 12.70 -4.34 29.93
N SER A 179 12.74 -3.75 31.13
CA SER A 179 11.98 -2.52 31.45
C SER A 179 12.21 -1.43 30.40
N GLY A 180 13.47 -1.24 29.97
CA GLY A 180 13.82 -0.31 28.89
C GLY A 180 13.15 -0.64 27.54
N ALA A 181 13.06 -1.91 27.16
CA ALA A 181 12.39 -2.31 25.91
C ALA A 181 10.87 -2.07 25.97
N THR A 182 10.27 -2.20 27.16
CA THR A 182 8.85 -1.88 27.37
C THR A 182 8.60 -0.38 27.27
N ILE A 183 9.49 0.45 27.83
CA ILE A 183 9.41 1.92 27.71
C ILE A 183 9.49 2.36 26.25
N VAL A 184 10.45 1.82 25.48
CA VAL A 184 10.58 2.14 24.05
C VAL A 184 9.37 1.64 23.25
N LEU A 185 8.81 0.47 23.57
CA LEU A 185 7.56 0.01 22.97
C LEU A 185 6.40 0.98 23.28
N MET A 186 6.25 1.43 24.52
CA MET A 186 5.21 2.41 24.88
C MET A 186 5.42 3.74 24.16
N MET A 187 6.65 4.25 24.12
CA MET A 187 6.98 5.47 23.39
C MET A 187 6.65 5.34 21.90
N SER A 188 7.02 4.23 21.26
CA SER A 188 6.71 3.99 19.84
C SER A 188 5.22 3.86 19.58
N VAL A 189 4.44 3.27 20.49
CA VAL A 189 2.96 3.26 20.41
C VAL A 189 2.40 4.69 20.48
N VAL A 190 2.83 5.51 21.44
CA VAL A 190 2.36 6.90 21.58
C VAL A 190 2.72 7.73 20.35
N VAL A 191 3.97 7.65 19.88
CA VAL A 191 4.41 8.38 18.68
C VAL A 191 3.59 7.98 17.46
N ASN A 192 3.38 6.69 17.22
CA ASN A 192 2.56 6.22 16.10
C ASN A 192 1.09 6.62 16.23
N PHE A 193 0.53 6.61 17.44
CA PHE A 193 -0.84 7.06 17.66
C PHE A 193 -1.04 8.53 17.28
N ILE A 194 -0.05 9.39 17.57
CA ILE A 194 -0.08 10.81 17.20
C ILE A 194 0.11 10.96 15.68
N ILE A 195 1.22 10.48 15.13
CA ILE A 195 1.59 10.80 13.74
C ILE A 195 0.82 9.97 12.70
N ASN A 196 0.47 8.72 13.00
CA ASN A 196 -0.23 7.81 12.09
C ASN A 196 -1.73 7.75 12.42
N ASN A 197 -2.30 8.86 12.87
CA ASN A 197 -3.72 9.00 13.16
C ASN A 197 -4.55 8.96 11.85
N PRO A 198 -5.70 8.24 11.81
CA PRO A 198 -6.59 8.20 10.64
C PRO A 198 -7.13 9.57 10.20
N LEU A 199 -7.24 10.56 11.10
CA LEU A 199 -7.73 11.91 10.79
C LEU A 199 -6.73 12.73 9.96
N SER A 200 -5.43 12.57 10.24
CA SER A 200 -4.36 13.35 9.62
C SER A 200 -3.59 12.62 8.51
N SER A 201 -3.74 11.30 8.42
CA SER A 201 -3.01 10.47 7.46
C SER A 201 -3.84 10.17 6.21
N PRO A 202 -3.22 10.08 5.01
CA PRO A 202 -3.88 9.49 3.86
C PRO A 202 -4.41 8.10 4.23
N ARG A 203 -5.69 7.86 3.95
CA ARG A 203 -6.39 6.67 4.44
C ARG A 203 -5.77 5.36 3.95
N PHE A 204 -5.19 5.35 2.76
CA PHE A 204 -4.45 4.18 2.26
C PHE A 204 -3.20 3.87 3.10
N HIS A 205 -2.49 4.89 3.61
CA HIS A 205 -1.37 4.67 4.53
C HIS A 205 -1.86 4.05 5.83
N PHE A 206 -2.92 4.61 6.42
CA PHE A 206 -3.53 4.09 7.65
C PHE A 206 -4.06 2.65 7.48
N LEU A 207 -4.73 2.37 6.35
CA LEU A 207 -5.24 1.05 6.00
C LEU A 207 -4.09 0.04 5.90
N SER A 208 -3.01 0.38 5.19
CA SER A 208 -1.84 -0.51 5.06
C SER A 208 -1.17 -0.79 6.40
N MET A 209 -1.02 0.23 7.26
CA MET A 209 -0.48 0.05 8.61
C MET A 209 -1.40 -0.81 9.48
N THR A 210 -2.72 -0.63 9.37
CA THR A 210 -3.70 -1.44 10.10
C THR A 210 -3.64 -2.89 9.65
N ILE A 211 -3.56 -3.15 8.34
CA ILE A 211 -3.39 -4.52 7.82
C ILE A 211 -2.12 -5.16 8.37
N ALA A 212 -0.99 -4.43 8.44
CA ALA A 212 0.24 -4.94 9.05
C ALA A 212 0.02 -5.33 10.52
N LEU A 213 -0.66 -4.49 11.31
CA LEU A 213 -0.98 -4.79 12.70
C LEU A 213 -1.92 -6.00 12.84
N VAL A 214 -2.91 -6.16 11.96
CA VAL A 214 -3.85 -7.30 11.96
C VAL A 214 -3.14 -8.60 11.56
N ILE A 215 -2.22 -8.56 10.60
CA ILE A 215 -1.34 -9.71 10.26
C ILE A 215 -0.47 -10.06 11.47
N LEU A 216 0.16 -9.07 12.11
CA LEU A 216 0.97 -9.26 13.30
C LEU A 216 0.16 -9.82 14.47
N ALA A 217 -1.07 -9.38 14.69
CA ALA A 217 -1.98 -9.96 15.69
C ALA A 217 -2.32 -11.42 15.35
N GLY A 218 -2.27 -11.77 14.07
CA GLY A 218 -2.46 -13.13 13.57
C GLY A 218 -3.88 -13.42 13.11
N PHE A 219 -4.70 -12.39 12.86
CA PHE A 219 -6.07 -12.56 12.37
C PHE A 219 -6.13 -12.86 10.87
N MET A 220 -5.12 -12.49 10.07
CA MET A 220 -5.05 -12.72 8.61
C MET A 220 -4.27 -13.98 8.23
N ASN A 221 -4.72 -15.15 8.69
CA ASN A 221 -3.95 -16.38 8.57
C ASN A 221 -4.73 -17.58 7.97
N SER A 222 -6.03 -17.42 7.75
CA SER A 222 -6.93 -18.51 7.38
C SER A 222 -7.70 -18.15 6.12
N LYS A 223 -8.22 -19.18 5.43
CA LYS A 223 -9.12 -18.98 4.28
C LYS A 223 -10.33 -18.12 4.69
N LYS A 224 -10.89 -18.37 5.88
CA LYS A 224 -12.01 -17.59 6.44
C LYS A 224 -11.66 -16.11 6.56
N SER A 225 -10.47 -15.78 7.06
CA SER A 225 -10.01 -14.39 7.21
C SER A 225 -9.95 -13.65 5.87
N PHE A 226 -9.50 -14.32 4.81
CA PHE A 226 -9.42 -13.72 3.48
C PHE A 226 -10.80 -13.57 2.82
N VAL A 227 -11.71 -14.52 3.04
CA VAL A 227 -13.12 -14.41 2.64
C VAL A 227 -13.79 -13.24 3.36
N ILE A 228 -13.59 -13.12 4.67
CA ILE A 228 -14.08 -11.98 5.46
C ILE A 228 -13.51 -10.68 4.91
N LEU A 229 -12.21 -10.59 4.63
CA LEU A 229 -11.61 -9.39 4.04
C LEU A 229 -12.28 -9.03 2.70
N PHE A 230 -12.49 -10.02 1.83
CA PHE A 230 -13.14 -9.79 0.53
C PHE A 230 -14.56 -9.25 0.69
N PHE A 231 -15.41 -9.90 1.49
CA PHE A 231 -16.81 -9.49 1.66
C PHE A 231 -17.02 -8.28 2.58
N ALA A 232 -16.09 -8.01 3.51
CA ALA A 232 -16.14 -6.80 4.34
C ALA A 232 -15.61 -5.57 3.60
N SER A 233 -14.78 -5.75 2.56
CA SER A 233 -14.17 -4.62 1.86
C SER A 233 -15.14 -3.61 1.24
N PRO A 234 -16.33 -3.97 0.69
CA PRO A 234 -17.30 -2.98 0.22
C PRO A 234 -17.81 -2.09 1.36
N ILE A 235 -18.09 -2.67 2.54
CA ILE A 235 -18.52 -1.91 3.72
C ILE A 235 -17.39 -0.97 4.15
N LEU A 236 -16.15 -1.47 4.18
CA LEU A 236 -14.99 -0.66 4.52
C LEU A 236 -14.78 0.50 3.53
N LEU A 237 -14.84 0.24 2.22
CA LEU A 237 -14.51 1.20 1.16
C LEU A 237 -15.64 2.21 0.89
N PHE A 238 -16.90 1.76 0.88
CA PHE A 238 -18.03 2.58 0.44
C PHE A 238 -18.80 3.25 1.58
N ILE A 239 -18.71 2.70 2.80
CA ILE A 239 -19.46 3.21 3.96
C ILE A 239 -18.51 3.78 5.02
N LEU A 240 -17.55 2.98 5.49
CA LEU A 240 -16.69 3.39 6.59
C LEU A 240 -15.67 4.46 6.16
N PHE A 241 -15.01 4.24 5.03
CA PHE A 241 -14.00 5.17 4.50
C PHE A 241 -14.55 6.59 4.26
N PRO A 242 -15.77 6.75 3.69
CA PRO A 242 -16.32 8.07 3.47
C PRO A 242 -16.93 8.67 4.74
N ALA A 243 -17.46 7.84 5.65
CA ALA A 243 -17.89 8.31 6.97
C ALA A 243 -16.71 8.91 7.76
N ILE A 244 -15.53 8.25 7.75
CA ILE A 244 -14.31 8.80 8.38
C ILE A 244 -13.87 10.08 7.70
N LYS A 245 -13.97 10.17 6.36
CA LYS A 245 -13.66 11.41 5.62
C LYS A 245 -14.49 12.57 6.14
N HIS A 246 -15.80 12.35 6.24
CA HIS A 246 -16.74 13.38 6.66
C HIS A 246 -16.49 13.85 8.10
N ILE A 247 -16.13 12.95 9.02
CA ILE A 247 -15.76 13.31 10.40
C ILE A 247 -14.50 14.21 10.43
N GLY A 248 -13.57 14.00 9.50
CA GLY A 248 -12.34 14.78 9.40
C GLY A 248 -12.47 16.11 8.65
N ASP A 249 -13.57 16.33 7.94
CA ASP A 249 -13.85 17.57 7.22
C ASP A 249 -14.69 18.49 8.13
N SER A 250 -14.13 19.64 8.47
CA SER A 250 -14.74 20.64 9.38
C SER A 250 -15.91 21.43 8.77
N SER A 251 -16.38 21.07 7.57
CA SER A 251 -17.52 21.72 6.92
C SER A 251 -18.84 21.19 7.49
N GLN A 252 -19.59 22.08 8.16
CA GLN A 252 -20.85 21.81 8.88
C GLN A 252 -22.06 21.41 8.00
N ASP A 253 -21.87 21.07 6.73
CA ASP A 253 -22.95 20.63 5.88
C ASP A 253 -23.16 19.12 6.05
N PHE A 254 -24.04 18.76 7.00
CA PHE A 254 -24.70 17.46 7.08
C PHE A 254 -25.64 17.26 5.88
N LYS A 255 -25.11 17.30 4.64
CA LYS A 255 -25.87 16.84 3.49
C LYS A 255 -25.90 15.32 3.50
N THR A 256 -27.10 14.78 3.36
CA THR A 256 -27.42 13.35 3.31
C THR A 256 -26.40 12.62 2.46
N TYR A 257 -25.63 11.73 3.09
CA TYR A 257 -24.58 10.96 2.43
C TYR A 257 -25.22 9.97 1.45
N ASP A 258 -25.28 10.34 0.17
CA ASP A 258 -25.62 9.40 -0.88
C ASP A 258 -24.37 8.61 -1.28
N THR A 259 -24.36 7.33 -0.92
CA THR A 259 -23.25 6.42 -1.20
C THR A 259 -23.05 6.24 -2.71
N ALA A 260 -24.13 6.29 -3.50
CA ALA A 260 -24.04 6.13 -4.94
C ALA A 260 -23.32 7.34 -5.58
N SER A 261 -23.72 8.57 -5.23
CA SER A 261 -23.03 9.77 -5.69
C SER A 261 -21.56 9.82 -5.25
N TYR A 262 -21.23 9.35 -4.04
CA TYR A 262 -19.84 9.29 -3.59
C TYR A 262 -18.98 8.34 -4.44
N ILE A 263 -19.51 7.18 -4.83
CA ILE A 263 -18.74 6.23 -5.67
C ILE A 263 -18.55 6.76 -7.09
N VAL A 264 -19.57 7.43 -7.64
CA VAL A 264 -19.55 7.96 -9.01
C VAL A 264 -18.70 9.23 -9.12
N GLN A 265 -18.88 10.18 -8.20
CA GLN A 265 -18.27 11.51 -8.26
C GLN A 265 -17.00 11.63 -7.39
N GLY A 266 -16.80 10.70 -6.47
CA GLY A 266 -15.66 10.72 -5.56
C GLY A 266 -14.34 10.49 -6.28
N VAL A 267 -13.46 11.49 -6.21
CA VAL A 267 -12.05 11.40 -6.65
C VAL A 267 -11.25 10.29 -5.97
N ASP A 268 -11.78 9.72 -4.87
CA ASP A 268 -11.17 8.60 -4.17
C ASP A 268 -11.24 7.30 -5.01
N PHE A 269 -12.16 7.17 -5.98
CA PHE A 269 -12.31 6.00 -6.86
C PHE A 269 -12.02 6.30 -8.33
N ASP A 270 -10.90 6.99 -8.58
CA ASP A 270 -10.51 7.45 -9.92
C ASP A 270 -9.55 6.49 -10.65
N SER A 271 -9.17 5.37 -10.04
CA SER A 271 -8.08 4.52 -10.56
C SER A 271 -8.33 3.96 -11.96
N PHE A 272 -9.59 3.69 -12.31
CA PHE A 272 -9.95 3.31 -13.68
C PHE A 272 -9.63 4.43 -14.68
N GLN A 273 -10.13 5.65 -14.39
CA GLN A 273 -9.91 6.81 -15.24
C GLN A 273 -8.42 7.18 -15.30
N GLN A 274 -7.67 7.04 -14.22
CA GLN A 274 -6.23 7.28 -14.25
C GLN A 274 -5.49 6.30 -15.16
N LEU A 275 -5.92 5.03 -15.24
CA LEU A 275 -5.33 4.08 -16.18
C LEU A 275 -5.64 4.46 -17.64
N VAL A 276 -6.83 5.01 -17.93
CA VAL A 276 -7.16 5.60 -19.24
C VAL A 276 -6.30 6.84 -19.54
N ASN A 277 -6.10 7.72 -18.57
CA ASN A 277 -5.25 8.91 -18.73
C ASN A 277 -3.79 8.54 -19.01
N ILE A 278 -3.28 7.49 -18.35
CA ILE A 278 -1.95 6.95 -18.63
C ILE A 278 -1.90 6.37 -20.05
N LEU A 279 -2.91 5.62 -20.48
CA LEU A 279 -2.96 5.12 -21.85
C LEU A 279 -2.82 6.25 -22.87
N ARG A 280 -3.61 7.33 -22.71
CA ARG A 280 -3.54 8.52 -23.56
C ARG A 280 -2.14 9.15 -23.56
N TYR A 281 -1.59 9.39 -22.37
CA TYR A 281 -0.24 9.93 -22.22
C TYR A 281 0.83 9.09 -22.93
N VAL A 282 0.77 7.77 -22.79
CA VAL A 282 1.75 6.86 -23.40
C VAL A 282 1.60 6.79 -24.92
N GLN A 283 0.37 6.86 -25.44
CA GLN A 283 0.13 6.93 -26.88
C GLN A 283 0.73 8.21 -27.49
N ASP A 284 0.70 9.33 -26.77
CA ASP A 284 1.18 10.62 -27.27
C ASP A 284 2.67 10.88 -26.98
N LYS A 285 3.21 10.37 -25.86
CA LYS A 285 4.59 10.65 -25.40
C LYS A 285 5.54 9.46 -25.49
N GLY A 286 5.03 8.26 -25.72
CA GLY A 286 5.80 7.02 -25.77
C GLY A 286 6.13 6.43 -24.40
N TYR A 287 7.04 5.45 -24.41
CA TYR A 287 7.38 4.63 -23.24
C TYR A 287 8.56 5.19 -22.44
N SER A 288 8.62 4.89 -21.16
CA SER A 288 9.73 5.26 -20.25
C SER A 288 10.92 4.30 -20.32
N TYR A 289 10.74 3.13 -20.94
CA TYR A 289 11.72 2.04 -20.95
C TYR A 289 12.20 1.62 -19.55
N GLY A 290 11.30 1.70 -18.56
CA GLY A 290 11.57 1.32 -17.16
C GLY A 290 12.19 2.42 -16.29
N MET A 291 12.45 3.60 -16.84
CA MET A 291 13.07 4.71 -16.11
C MET A 291 12.22 5.21 -14.93
N ASN A 292 10.89 5.07 -15.01
CA ASN A 292 9.97 5.34 -13.90
C ASN A 292 10.24 4.44 -12.67
N PHE A 293 10.57 3.16 -12.89
CA PHE A 293 10.92 2.24 -11.80
C PHE A 293 12.32 2.52 -11.25
N ILE A 294 13.30 2.80 -12.12
CA ILE A 294 14.66 3.18 -11.70
C ILE A 294 14.60 4.43 -10.82
N ALA A 295 13.83 5.44 -11.23
CA ALA A 295 13.64 6.67 -10.46
C ALA A 295 13.02 6.41 -9.07
N GLY A 296 12.05 5.50 -8.99
CA GLY A 296 11.42 5.10 -7.73
C GLY A 296 12.34 4.30 -6.80
N VAL A 297 13.21 3.44 -7.33
CA VAL A 297 14.21 2.70 -6.52
C VAL A 297 15.34 3.63 -6.07
N CYS A 298 15.83 4.47 -6.97
CA CYS A 298 16.86 5.48 -6.70
C CYS A 298 16.26 6.78 -6.14
N PHE A 299 15.17 6.69 -5.38
CA PHE A 299 14.45 7.88 -4.88
C PHE A 299 15.34 8.78 -4.02
N PHE A 300 16.31 8.20 -3.32
CA PHE A 300 17.25 8.88 -2.44
C PHE A 300 18.28 9.74 -3.20
N ILE A 301 18.42 9.56 -4.51
CA ILE A 301 19.25 10.44 -5.34
C ILE A 301 18.51 11.76 -5.53
N PRO A 302 19.04 12.89 -5.02
CA PRO A 302 18.40 14.20 -5.13
C PRO A 302 18.38 14.69 -6.58
N ARG A 303 17.40 15.55 -6.91
CA ARG A 303 17.25 16.12 -8.25
C ARG A 303 18.42 17.01 -8.69
N PHE A 304 19.20 17.57 -7.76
CA PHE A 304 20.41 18.33 -8.12
C PHE A 304 21.57 17.42 -8.59
N ILE A 305 21.56 16.12 -8.26
CA ILE A 305 22.54 15.14 -8.76
C ILE A 305 22.01 14.49 -10.04
N TRP A 306 20.70 14.22 -10.09
CA TRP A 306 20.03 13.62 -11.24
C TRP A 306 18.91 14.54 -11.72
N GLU A 307 19.28 15.56 -12.49
CA GLU A 307 18.36 16.59 -12.99
C GLU A 307 17.28 16.00 -13.90
N SER A 308 17.64 15.00 -14.71
CA SER A 308 16.75 14.28 -15.61
C SER A 308 15.88 13.21 -14.93
N LYS A 309 15.81 13.17 -13.60
CA LYS A 309 14.98 12.20 -12.86
C LYS A 309 13.50 12.37 -13.24
N PRO A 310 12.83 11.34 -13.77
CA PRO A 310 11.43 11.42 -14.15
C PRO A 310 10.53 11.95 -13.03
N SER A 311 9.49 12.68 -13.42
CA SER A 311 8.37 12.97 -12.52
C SER A 311 7.51 11.72 -12.33
N ASN A 312 6.66 11.73 -11.30
CA ASN A 312 5.73 10.63 -11.04
C ASN A 312 4.71 10.53 -12.18
N LEU A 313 4.40 9.32 -12.64
CA LEU A 313 3.50 9.09 -13.78
C LEU A 313 2.11 9.68 -13.56
N GLY A 314 1.60 9.66 -12.32
CA GLY A 314 0.31 10.27 -11.99
C GLY A 314 0.27 11.77 -12.26
N ILE A 315 1.37 12.47 -12.03
CA ILE A 315 1.51 13.92 -12.33
C ILE A 315 1.58 14.11 -13.84
N LEU A 316 2.43 13.33 -14.53
CA LEU A 316 2.60 13.42 -15.98
C LEU A 316 1.28 13.19 -16.75
N ALA A 317 0.50 12.18 -16.33
CA ALA A 317 -0.79 11.90 -16.93
C ALA A 317 -1.83 12.98 -16.61
N ALA A 318 -1.83 13.53 -15.39
CA ALA A 318 -2.74 14.62 -15.02
C ALA A 318 -2.44 15.93 -15.79
N ASP A 319 -1.16 16.29 -15.90
CA ASP A 319 -0.68 17.45 -16.65
C ASP A 319 -1.06 17.32 -18.12
N HIS A 320 -0.89 16.13 -18.69
CA HIS A 320 -1.26 15.83 -20.07
C HIS A 320 -2.76 16.04 -20.35
N GLN A 321 -3.60 15.72 -19.36
CA GLN A 321 -5.04 15.90 -19.47
C GLN A 321 -5.49 17.34 -19.16
N GLY A 322 -4.57 18.24 -18.78
CA GLY A 322 -4.86 19.62 -18.43
C GLY A 322 -5.56 19.79 -17.08
N TYR A 323 -5.36 18.86 -16.15
CA TYR A 323 -5.98 18.96 -14.83
C TYR A 323 -5.26 19.99 -13.95
N PHE A 324 -6.04 20.77 -13.20
CA PHE A 324 -5.48 21.70 -12.21
C PHE A 324 -4.81 20.97 -11.03
N TYR A 325 -5.41 19.86 -10.59
CA TYR A 325 -4.88 19.03 -9.52
C TYR A 325 -4.17 17.82 -10.11
N THR A 326 -2.87 17.69 -9.82
CA THR A 326 -1.97 16.77 -10.52
C THR A 326 -1.45 15.63 -9.64
N ASN A 327 -1.68 15.69 -8.32
CA ASN A 327 -1.27 14.65 -7.38
C ASN A 327 -2.25 13.45 -7.39
N LEU A 328 -2.23 12.72 -8.50
CA LEU A 328 -3.12 11.60 -8.80
C LEU A 328 -2.41 10.26 -8.73
N SER A 329 -3.19 9.20 -8.59
CA SER A 329 -2.68 7.83 -8.67
C SER A 329 -2.18 7.49 -10.06
N ALA A 330 -1.20 6.59 -10.13
CA ALA A 330 -0.90 5.83 -11.33
C ALA A 330 -0.96 4.34 -10.97
N PRO A 331 -2.05 3.63 -11.30
CA PRO A 331 -2.17 2.21 -11.02
C PRO A 331 -0.98 1.43 -11.57
N LEU A 332 -0.56 0.38 -10.86
CA LEU A 332 0.64 -0.38 -11.21
C LEU A 332 0.62 -0.95 -12.64
N VAL A 333 -0.58 -1.33 -13.12
CA VAL A 333 -0.78 -1.77 -14.51
C VAL A 333 -0.37 -0.68 -15.50
N GLY A 334 -0.69 0.58 -15.21
CA GLY A 334 -0.32 1.74 -16.02
C GLY A 334 1.18 2.08 -15.92
N GLU A 335 1.78 1.96 -14.73
CA GLU A 335 3.23 2.13 -14.55
C GLU A 335 4.03 1.09 -15.37
N LEU A 336 3.54 -0.16 -15.43
CA LEU A 336 4.12 -1.22 -16.27
C LEU A 336 3.89 -0.97 -17.76
N TYR A 337 2.69 -0.53 -18.15
CA TYR A 337 2.40 -0.17 -19.53
C TYR A 337 3.30 0.98 -20.02
N TYR A 338 3.46 2.03 -19.20
CA TYR A 338 4.37 3.13 -19.50
C TYR A 338 5.83 2.65 -19.63
N ALA A 339 6.24 1.66 -18.84
CA ALA A 339 7.59 1.13 -18.92
C ALA A 339 7.92 0.40 -20.23
N GLY A 340 6.94 -0.21 -20.89
CA GLY A 340 7.18 -0.84 -22.19
C GLY A 340 6.05 -1.75 -22.66
N ASN A 341 4.83 -1.20 -22.68
CA ASN A 341 3.63 -1.83 -23.22
C ASN A 341 3.28 -3.17 -22.51
N PHE A 342 2.54 -4.05 -23.19
CA PHE A 342 2.13 -5.37 -22.69
C PHE A 342 3.28 -6.26 -22.24
N ILE A 343 4.48 -6.12 -22.83
CA ILE A 343 5.66 -6.91 -22.44
C ILE A 343 6.00 -6.66 -20.98
N PHE A 344 6.06 -5.39 -20.57
CA PHE A 344 6.34 -5.03 -19.18
C PHE A 344 5.17 -5.37 -18.24
N ILE A 345 3.92 -5.31 -18.71
CA ILE A 345 2.77 -5.81 -17.94
C ILE A 345 2.96 -7.29 -17.60
N ILE A 346 3.29 -8.13 -18.61
CA ILE A 346 3.46 -9.58 -18.44
C ILE A 346 4.64 -9.86 -17.51
N LEU A 347 5.82 -9.33 -17.82
CA LEU A 347 7.03 -9.56 -17.03
C LEU A 347 6.87 -9.06 -15.59
N GLY A 348 6.36 -7.83 -15.42
CA GLY A 348 6.11 -7.23 -14.12
C GLY A 348 5.10 -8.02 -13.30
N ALA A 349 4.01 -8.49 -13.92
CA ALA A 349 3.01 -9.31 -13.26
C ALA A 349 3.59 -10.66 -12.79
N VAL A 350 4.35 -11.37 -13.64
CA VAL A 350 4.98 -12.65 -13.26
C VAL A 350 5.98 -12.45 -12.12
N ILE A 351 6.85 -11.43 -12.20
CA ILE A 351 7.87 -11.14 -11.19
C ILE A 351 7.19 -10.77 -9.87
N LEU A 352 6.24 -9.84 -9.90
CA LEU A 352 5.50 -9.41 -8.70
C LEU A 352 4.73 -10.58 -8.10
N GLY A 353 4.06 -11.38 -8.93
CA GLY A 353 3.39 -12.61 -8.50
C GLY A 353 4.35 -13.54 -7.79
N GLY A 354 5.52 -13.81 -8.38
CA GLY A 354 6.54 -14.68 -7.79
C GLY A 354 7.07 -14.18 -6.44
N LEU A 355 7.42 -12.90 -6.37
CA LEU A 355 7.89 -12.25 -5.13
C LEU A 355 6.84 -12.31 -4.02
N THR A 356 5.58 -12.08 -4.37
CA THR A 356 4.49 -11.97 -3.42
C THR A 356 3.93 -13.33 -3.00
N GLY A 357 3.93 -14.31 -3.90
CA GLY A 357 3.68 -15.72 -3.56
C GLY A 357 4.70 -16.26 -2.56
N LYS A 358 5.97 -15.89 -2.72
CA LYS A 358 7.02 -16.20 -1.74
C LYS A 358 6.82 -15.44 -0.42
N ALA A 359 6.49 -14.14 -0.47
CA ALA A 359 6.22 -13.33 0.72
C ALA A 359 5.06 -13.88 1.56
N ASP A 360 3.93 -14.19 0.93
CA ASP A 360 2.76 -14.76 1.60
C ASP A 360 3.04 -16.15 2.19
N SER A 361 3.86 -16.96 1.52
CA SER A 361 4.34 -18.25 2.06
C SER A 361 5.17 -18.05 3.34
N LEU A 362 6.07 -17.05 3.36
CA LEU A 362 6.88 -16.73 4.55
C LEU A 362 6.02 -16.20 5.71
N LEU A 363 5.02 -15.38 5.42
CA LEU A 363 4.07 -14.89 6.42
C LEU A 363 3.30 -16.03 7.10
N ARG A 364 2.96 -17.07 6.32
CA ARG A 364 2.28 -18.27 6.84
C ARG A 364 3.12 -19.08 7.82
N ASN A 365 4.44 -19.09 7.66
CA ASN A 365 5.37 -19.80 8.56
C ASN A 365 5.44 -19.16 9.95
N ARG A 366 5.15 -17.85 10.07
CA ARG A 366 5.16 -17.05 11.33
C ARG A 366 6.48 -17.04 12.11
N ALA A 367 7.55 -17.58 11.52
CA ALA A 367 8.89 -17.47 12.09
C ALA A 367 9.42 -16.06 11.82
N ILE A 368 9.56 -15.27 12.89
CA ILE A 368 10.15 -13.94 12.79
C ILE A 368 11.56 -14.07 12.21
N SER A 369 11.78 -13.36 11.13
CA SER A 369 13.01 -13.28 10.38
C SER A 369 12.98 -11.99 9.56
N SER A 370 14.13 -11.59 9.00
CA SER A 370 14.18 -10.48 8.05
C SER A 370 13.21 -10.70 6.88
N MET A 371 13.15 -11.92 6.35
CA MET A 371 12.25 -12.26 5.24
C MET A 371 10.77 -12.19 5.65
N TYR A 372 10.43 -12.55 6.89
CA TYR A 372 9.06 -12.37 7.42
C TYR A 372 8.67 -10.88 7.46
N LEU A 373 9.57 -10.01 7.94
CA LEU A 373 9.33 -8.57 7.97
C LEU A 373 9.21 -7.99 6.56
N THR A 374 10.04 -8.40 5.62
CA THR A 374 9.90 -8.02 4.20
C THR A 374 8.56 -8.46 3.64
N GLY A 375 8.15 -9.70 3.90
CA GLY A 375 6.85 -10.20 3.46
C GLY A 375 5.67 -9.43 4.08
N LEU A 376 5.80 -9.04 5.36
CA LEU A 376 4.81 -8.21 6.06
C LEU A 376 4.64 -6.86 5.39
N TRP A 377 5.75 -6.15 5.13
CA TRP A 377 5.71 -4.84 4.47
C TRP A 377 5.12 -4.93 3.06
N ILE A 378 5.62 -5.84 2.21
CA ILE A 378 5.11 -6.01 0.84
C ILE A 378 3.61 -6.31 0.84
N SER A 379 3.17 -7.21 1.72
CA SER A 379 1.78 -7.67 1.70
C SER A 379 0.80 -6.71 2.36
N SER A 380 1.24 -5.95 3.36
CA SER A 380 0.38 -4.98 4.06
C SER A 380 0.17 -3.71 3.24
N PHE A 381 1.17 -3.34 2.45
CA PHE A 381 1.12 -2.15 1.58
C PHE A 381 0.71 -2.48 0.14
N ALA A 382 0.27 -3.71 -0.14
CA ALA A 382 -0.08 -4.15 -1.49
C ALA A 382 -1.17 -3.27 -2.12
N PHE A 383 -2.22 -2.93 -1.36
CA PHE A 383 -3.32 -2.09 -1.86
C PHE A 383 -2.83 -0.74 -2.41
N ILE A 384 -1.95 -0.03 -1.67
CA ILE A 384 -1.42 1.26 -2.13
C ILE A 384 -0.39 1.08 -3.26
N VAL A 385 0.31 -0.06 -3.32
CA VAL A 385 1.20 -0.38 -4.45
C VAL A 385 0.40 -0.63 -5.74
N PHE A 386 -0.77 -1.26 -5.66
CA PHE A 386 -1.62 -1.47 -6.83
C PHE A 386 -2.25 -0.18 -7.34
N ARG A 387 -2.61 0.72 -6.41
CA ARG A 387 -3.35 1.95 -6.69
C ARG A 387 -2.46 3.15 -7.00
N GLY A 388 -1.45 3.41 -6.17
CA GLY A 388 -0.68 4.65 -6.17
C GLY A 388 0.51 4.60 -7.13
N SER A 389 1.00 5.79 -7.52
CA SER A 389 2.18 5.89 -8.38
C SER A 389 3.41 5.32 -7.69
N PHE A 390 4.16 4.49 -8.41
CA PHE A 390 5.31 3.77 -7.87
C PHE A 390 6.35 4.72 -7.27
N GLY A 391 6.66 5.81 -7.96
CA GLY A 391 7.63 6.81 -7.50
C GLY A 391 7.22 7.57 -6.24
N SER A 392 5.92 7.63 -5.92
CA SER A 392 5.41 8.23 -4.67
C SER A 392 5.26 7.22 -3.54
N VAL A 393 4.95 5.96 -3.87
CA VAL A 393 4.60 4.91 -2.90
C VAL A 393 5.81 4.08 -2.47
N ALA A 394 6.72 3.75 -3.39
CA ALA A 394 7.89 2.94 -3.08
C ALA A 394 8.85 3.58 -2.06
N PRO A 395 9.16 4.90 -2.12
CA PRO A 395 10.10 5.53 -1.19
C PRO A 395 9.71 5.38 0.30
N PRO A 396 8.52 5.81 0.75
CA PRO A 396 8.16 5.71 2.16
C PRO A 396 8.09 4.26 2.66
N ILE A 397 7.56 3.34 1.85
CA ILE A 397 7.53 1.90 2.18
C ILE A 397 8.95 1.35 2.37
N THR A 398 9.87 1.73 1.48
CA THR A 398 11.26 1.30 1.54
C THR A 398 11.95 1.83 2.80
N LEU A 399 11.73 3.10 3.17
CA LEU A 399 12.25 3.66 4.42
C LEU A 399 11.75 2.88 5.65
N GLY A 400 10.45 2.59 5.70
CA GLY A 400 9.86 1.79 6.76
C GLY A 400 10.44 0.38 6.83
N LEU A 401 10.53 -0.32 5.69
CA LEU A 401 11.13 -1.64 5.61
C LEU A 401 12.60 -1.64 6.05
N CYS A 402 13.42 -0.72 5.54
CA CYS A 402 14.82 -0.57 5.91
C CYS A 402 14.98 -0.32 7.41
N SER A 403 14.15 0.55 7.99
CA SER A 403 14.17 0.79 9.45
C SER A 403 13.85 -0.48 10.24
N SER A 404 12.84 -1.25 9.83
CA SER A 404 12.52 -2.53 10.46
C SER A 404 13.67 -3.54 10.34
N LEU A 405 14.33 -3.61 9.18
CA LEU A 405 15.42 -4.56 8.95
C LEU A 405 16.69 -4.19 9.73
N ILE A 406 17.08 -2.90 9.73
CA ILE A 406 18.23 -2.41 10.50
C ILE A 406 17.99 -2.63 12.00
N LEU A 407 16.81 -2.28 12.49
CA LEU A 407 16.47 -2.46 13.90
C LEU A 407 16.43 -3.94 14.27
N PHE A 408 15.85 -4.80 13.44
CA PHE A 408 15.82 -6.23 13.66
C PHE A 408 17.23 -6.86 13.63
N ALA A 409 18.12 -6.40 12.74
CA ALA A 409 19.50 -6.86 12.69
C ALA A 409 20.30 -6.54 13.96
N SER A 410 19.94 -5.46 14.68
CA SER A 410 20.55 -5.11 15.96
C SER A 410 20.14 -6.01 17.14
N THR A 411 19.14 -6.87 16.95
CA THR A 411 18.66 -7.78 18.01
C THR A 411 19.62 -8.95 18.20
N ARG A 412 19.75 -9.43 19.44
CA ARG A 412 20.63 -10.56 19.75
C ARG A 412 19.91 -11.88 19.51
N LYS A 413 20.46 -12.70 18.62
CA LYS A 413 20.04 -14.09 18.38
C LYS A 413 20.48 -14.99 19.54
N ILE A 414 19.54 -15.76 20.09
CA ILE A 414 19.75 -16.72 21.17
C ILE A 414 19.22 -18.08 20.68
N PRO A 415 19.99 -19.18 20.71
CA PRO A 415 19.47 -20.50 20.36
C PRO A 415 18.28 -20.89 21.24
N LYS A 416 17.26 -21.53 20.67
CA LYS A 416 16.21 -22.21 21.45
C LYS A 416 16.81 -23.52 21.97
N SER A 417 16.99 -23.62 23.29
CA SER A 417 17.24 -24.88 23.99
C SER A 417 16.07 -25.83 23.83
#